data_AF-A0AAV4UID0-F1
#
_entry.id   AF-A0AAV4UID0-F1
#
_cell.length_a   1.000
_cell.length_b   1.000
_cell.length_c   1.000
_cell.angle_alpha   90.00
_cell.angle_beta   90.00
_cell.angle_gamma   90.00
#
_symmetry.space_group_name_H-M   'P 1'
#
loop_
_entity.id
_entity.type
_entity.pdbx_description
1 polymer ?
#
loop_
_entity_poly.entity_id
_entity_poly.type
_entity_poly.pdbx_seq_one_letter_code
_entity_poly.pdbx_strand_id
1 'polypeptide(L)'
;MSLTEFAMLFEPFYPKKVSETEDSIDHDAYEVQPHIRRPLLMLSDGSKMVVRNVPAVVRVPYFVATSDPENFFYSLLVQYMPYRSETELLEGFDNAKEAFLARENRLKETSRHMSQHRERDQQLENAFIQVHAFEILEQPEIINLEAEEEELPDTEMSNDQFQSAQQAMNIDQRQLFILITESIKNQLSDGNEREKIFVTGGAGTRKTFLFNLLKNQVNRCYGKSVVKVGALTGVAARLIGGSTLHRLLKLPVQKDGVIVSMSLLTGNYLRVMRQLWQNVEFLFIDEISMVPYEMLCMIDSRLRQLKSSNACFGGINVLLFGDPMQLPPVRGHQVFRQPEHMKPATHLWRQFRLVELKQNMRQQGDTTFIDVLNALRVGELTSGHFEILLEKVSTDTSNEFSIEKALRIYPTNDQVARHNEKVLQSFEDKGTVIYTIKAQDQLIDAKRNLGK
;
A
#
# COMPACT_ATOMS: atom_id res chain seq x y z
N MET A 1 28.62 18.40 24.27
CA MET A 1 28.94 17.08 23.74
C MET A 1 27.68 16.22 23.82
N SER A 2 27.23 15.65 22.71
CA SER A 2 26.11 14.69 22.69
C SER A 2 26.51 13.34 23.29
N LEU A 3 25.55 12.49 23.66
CA LEU A 3 25.81 11.13 24.15
C LEU A 3 26.59 10.30 23.11
N THR A 4 26.43 10.65 21.84
CA THR A 4 27.07 10.03 20.68
C THR A 4 28.51 10.51 20.48
N GLU A 5 28.78 11.81 20.64
CA GLU A 5 30.16 12.34 20.66
C GLU A 5 30.94 11.76 21.85
N PHE A 6 30.28 11.55 22.99
CA PHE A 6 30.89 10.86 24.14
C PHE A 6 31.26 9.40 23.82
N ALA A 7 30.40 8.66 23.12
CA ALA A 7 30.66 7.27 22.72
C ALA A 7 31.77 7.13 21.66
N MET A 8 31.97 8.14 20.82
CA MET A 8 33.04 8.15 19.81
C MET A 8 34.43 8.46 20.39
N LEU A 9 34.50 9.15 21.54
CA LEU A 9 35.75 9.60 22.15
C LEU A 9 36.14 8.79 23.40
N PHE A 10 35.32 7.82 23.79
CA PHE A 10 35.49 6.99 24.99
C PHE A 10 36.18 5.66 24.65
N GLU A 11 37.45 5.50 25.06
CA GLU A 11 38.12 4.18 25.09
C GLU A 11 38.06 3.58 26.50
N PRO A 12 37.47 2.38 26.68
CA PRO A 12 37.38 1.78 27.99
C PRO A 12 38.69 1.07 28.38
N PHE A 13 39.31 1.50 29.48
CA PHE A 13 40.39 0.76 30.13
C PHE A 13 39.82 -0.23 31.15
N TYR A 14 39.89 -1.53 30.85
CA TYR A 14 39.40 -2.58 31.75
C TYR A 14 40.57 -3.34 32.41
N PRO A 15 40.85 -3.14 33.72
CA PRO A 15 41.62 -4.11 34.48
C PRO A 15 40.77 -5.37 34.73
N LYS A 16 41.42 -6.54 34.73
CA LYS A 16 40.76 -7.87 34.81
C LYS A 16 39.94 -8.05 36.10
N LYS A 17 38.77 -8.69 35.92
CA LYS A 17 37.70 -8.97 36.89
C LYS A 17 38.12 -9.74 38.14
N VAL A 18 37.44 -9.43 39.24
CA VAL A 18 37.13 -10.38 40.34
C VAL A 18 35.60 -10.46 40.50
N SER A 19 35.17 -11.64 40.91
CA SER A 19 33.84 -12.27 40.87
C SER A 19 32.89 -11.90 42.01
N GLU A 20 31.59 -12.18 41.77
CA GLU A 20 30.49 -12.47 42.74
C GLU A 20 30.13 -11.32 43.72
N THR A 21 28.88 -11.00 44.08
CA THR A 21 27.73 -11.81 44.54
C THR A 21 26.38 -11.05 44.39
N GLU A 22 25.31 -11.77 44.73
CA GLU A 22 23.86 -11.53 44.75
C GLU A 22 23.29 -10.24 45.40
N ASP A 23 21.98 -10.06 45.14
CA ASP A 23 20.92 -9.50 46.00
C ASP A 23 20.35 -8.07 45.80
N SER A 24 19.06 -8.09 45.40
CA SER A 24 17.88 -7.55 46.12
C SER A 24 17.65 -6.03 46.31
N ILE A 25 16.55 -5.58 45.67
CA ILE A 25 15.41 -4.75 46.16
C ILE A 25 15.66 -3.35 46.76
N ASP A 26 14.89 -2.40 46.21
CA ASP A 26 14.60 -1.02 46.63
C ASP A 26 14.80 -0.68 48.12
N HIS A 27 15.54 0.41 48.35
CA HIS A 27 15.25 1.36 49.42
C HIS A 27 15.64 2.78 48.98
N ASP A 28 14.66 3.67 48.99
CA ASP A 28 14.79 5.11 48.75
C ASP A 28 15.61 5.84 49.83
N ALA A 29 16.08 7.03 49.43
CA ALA A 29 16.20 8.26 50.22
C ALA A 29 17.50 8.54 51.03
N TYR A 30 18.21 9.57 50.55
CA TYR A 30 18.98 10.60 51.26
C TYR A 30 20.07 10.16 52.26
N GLU A 31 21.30 10.01 51.75
CA GLU A 31 22.53 10.28 52.51
C GLU A 31 23.39 11.33 51.80
N VAL A 32 23.80 12.35 52.57
CA VAL A 32 24.77 13.36 52.17
C VAL A 32 26.15 12.72 52.19
N GLN A 33 26.66 12.34 51.02
CA GLN A 33 28.02 11.79 50.89
C GLN A 33 29.07 12.89 50.66
N PRO A 34 30.33 12.66 51.11
CA PRO A 34 31.36 13.67 51.20
C PRO A 34 31.77 14.15 49.80
N HIS A 35 32.55 15.25 49.70
CA HIS A 35 33.08 15.79 48.45
C HIS A 35 33.99 14.77 47.72
N ILE A 36 33.38 13.77 47.08
CA ILE A 36 34.02 12.88 46.12
C ILE A 36 34.40 13.79 44.96
N ARG A 37 35.71 13.98 44.74
CA ARG A 37 36.20 14.70 43.57
C ARG A 37 35.60 14.02 42.34
N ARG A 38 34.73 14.76 41.65
CA ARG A 38 33.96 14.31 40.49
C ARG A 38 34.92 13.62 39.50
N PRO A 39 34.67 12.38 39.07
CA PRO A 39 35.45 11.79 37.99
C PRO A 39 35.24 12.66 36.74
N LEU A 40 36.30 13.35 36.35
CA LEU A 40 36.33 14.17 35.16
C LEU A 40 36.65 13.24 34.00
N LEU A 41 35.71 13.14 33.07
CA LEU A 41 35.93 12.43 31.83
C LEU A 41 36.71 13.36 30.90
N MET A 42 37.97 12.99 30.65
CA MET A 42 38.84 13.64 29.69
C MET A 42 38.47 13.15 28.31
N LEU A 43 38.20 14.08 27.42
CA LEU A 43 37.84 13.81 26.03
C LEU A 43 39.08 14.00 25.16
N SER A 44 39.11 13.36 24.00
CA SER A 44 40.28 13.36 23.10
C SER A 44 40.59 14.74 22.49
N ASP A 45 39.66 15.69 22.58
CA ASP A 45 39.85 17.11 22.25
C ASP A 45 40.45 17.95 23.40
N GLY A 46 40.76 17.31 24.53
CA GLY A 46 41.33 17.94 25.73
C GLY A 46 40.29 18.57 26.66
N SER A 47 39.00 18.54 26.33
CA SER A 47 37.93 19.06 27.18
C SER A 47 37.57 18.09 28.32
N LYS A 48 36.95 18.63 29.38
CA LYS A 48 36.63 17.89 30.61
C LYS A 48 35.12 17.90 30.86
N MET A 49 34.55 16.72 31.09
CA MET A 49 33.14 16.57 31.48
C MET A 49 32.98 16.04 32.90
N VAL A 50 31.97 16.56 33.60
CA VAL A 50 31.61 16.16 34.96
C VAL A 50 30.40 15.23 34.90
N VAL A 51 30.55 14.02 35.45
CA VAL A 51 29.43 13.08 35.60
C VAL A 51 28.46 13.59 36.67
N ARG A 52 27.15 13.54 36.39
CA ARG A 52 26.10 13.89 37.36
C ARG A 52 25.92 12.76 38.36
N ASN A 53 25.79 13.09 39.65
CA ASN A 53 25.56 12.11 40.72
C ASN A 53 24.11 11.59 40.76
N VAL A 54 23.16 12.32 40.14
CA VAL A 54 21.74 11.98 40.17
C VAL A 54 21.22 11.87 38.73
N PRO A 55 20.57 10.76 38.35
CA PRO A 55 19.89 10.64 37.07
C PRO A 55 18.83 11.73 36.91
N ALA A 56 18.85 12.47 35.81
CA ALA A 56 17.83 13.46 35.51
C ALA A 56 16.79 12.84 34.57
N VAL A 57 15.55 12.72 35.02
CA VAL A 57 14.42 12.30 34.19
C VAL A 57 13.82 13.54 33.54
N VAL A 58 13.96 13.67 32.23
CA VAL A 58 13.36 14.77 31.47
C VAL A 58 11.90 14.41 31.19
N ARG A 59 10.96 15.07 31.89
CA ARG A 59 9.52 14.93 31.66
C ARG A 59 9.07 16.05 30.74
N VAL A 60 8.55 15.70 29.58
CA VAL A 60 8.10 16.68 28.60
C VAL A 60 6.59 16.48 28.34
N PRO A 61 5.75 17.50 28.59
CA PRO A 61 4.33 17.43 28.26
C PRO A 61 4.11 17.31 26.74
N TYR A 62 3.03 16.64 26.32
CA TYR A 62 2.70 16.50 24.91
C TYR A 62 1.94 17.74 24.42
N PHE A 63 2.56 18.49 23.51
CA PHE A 63 1.96 19.67 22.87
C PHE A 63 1.63 19.37 21.40
N VAL A 64 0.71 20.14 20.83
CA VAL A 64 0.30 20.01 19.42
C VAL A 64 0.60 21.33 18.71
N ALA A 65 1.39 21.26 17.63
CA ALA A 65 1.91 22.41 16.90
C ALA A 65 0.86 23.44 16.45
N THR A 66 -0.36 22.98 16.13
CA THR A 66 -1.45 23.86 15.65
C THR A 66 -2.15 24.64 16.75
N SER A 67 -2.06 24.19 18.01
CA SER A 67 -2.76 24.78 19.15
C SER A 67 -1.81 25.49 20.13
N ASP A 68 -0.56 25.01 20.26
CA ASP A 68 0.47 25.65 21.09
C ASP A 68 1.86 25.45 20.43
N PRO A 69 2.18 26.25 19.39
CA PRO A 69 3.39 26.08 18.59
C PRO A 69 4.65 26.34 19.41
N GLU A 70 4.62 27.34 20.30
CA GLU A 70 5.80 27.74 21.07
C GLU A 70 6.27 26.63 22.01
N ASN A 71 5.37 26.07 22.81
CA ASN A 71 5.71 24.96 23.70
C ASN A 71 5.98 23.67 22.94
N PHE A 72 5.38 23.47 21.76
CA PHE A 72 5.70 22.34 20.89
C PHE A 72 7.15 22.37 20.41
N PHE A 73 7.63 23.46 19.80
CA PHE A 73 9.01 23.52 19.32
C PHE A 73 10.02 23.58 20.46
N TYR A 74 9.69 24.23 21.57
CA TYR A 74 10.51 24.22 22.78
C TYR A 74 10.68 22.80 23.33
N SER A 75 9.61 22.01 23.36
CA SER A 75 9.63 20.61 23.81
C SER A 75 10.58 19.74 22.98
N LEU A 76 10.69 20.01 21.68
CA LEU A 76 11.61 19.33 20.78
C LEU A 76 13.06 19.79 21.01
N LEU A 77 13.29 21.09 21.23
CA LEU A 77 14.63 21.59 21.57
C LEU A 77 15.16 20.94 22.86
N VAL A 78 14.34 20.85 23.92
CA VAL A 78 14.71 20.18 25.18
C VAL A 78 15.05 18.70 24.99
N GLN A 79 14.37 18.02 24.07
CA GLN A 79 14.56 16.58 23.84
C GLN A 79 15.77 16.25 22.97
N TYR A 80 16.05 17.08 21.97
CA TYR A 80 17.00 16.76 20.90
C TYR A 80 18.24 17.66 20.90
N MET A 81 18.31 18.70 21.74
CA MET A 81 19.51 19.53 21.90
C MET A 81 20.17 19.30 23.25
N PRO A 82 21.51 19.17 23.30
CA PRO A 82 22.23 19.22 24.56
C PRO A 82 22.29 20.66 25.08
N TYR A 83 21.92 20.89 26.35
CA TYR A 83 21.95 22.21 26.99
C TYR A 83 22.47 22.12 28.44
N ARG A 84 23.09 23.19 28.92
CA ARG A 84 23.57 23.31 30.32
C ARG A 84 22.61 24.08 31.21
N SER A 85 21.83 24.98 30.62
CA SER A 85 20.74 25.77 31.21
C SER A 85 19.63 25.90 30.19
N GLU A 86 18.36 25.89 30.60
CA GLU A 86 17.22 26.05 29.67
C GLU A 86 17.26 27.39 28.92
N THR A 87 17.89 28.41 29.51
CA THR A 87 18.12 29.70 28.87
C THR A 87 18.97 29.61 27.61
N GLU A 88 19.84 28.59 27.49
CA GLU A 88 20.73 28.37 26.33
C GLU A 88 19.94 27.87 25.09
N LEU A 89 18.79 27.23 25.30
CA LEU A 89 17.99 26.67 24.21
C LEU A 89 17.34 27.75 23.33
N LEU A 90 17.03 28.90 23.93
CA LEU A 90 16.37 30.03 23.27
C LEU A 90 17.29 31.23 23.08
N GLU A 91 18.55 31.14 23.54
CA GLU A 91 19.49 32.26 23.50
C GLU A 91 19.75 32.72 22.05
N GLY A 92 19.46 34.01 21.78
CA GLY A 92 19.65 34.66 20.48
C GLY A 92 18.47 34.56 19.51
N PHE A 93 17.30 34.05 19.93
CA PHE A 93 16.11 33.90 19.09
C PHE A 93 14.86 34.42 19.82
N ASP A 94 13.93 35.00 19.06
CA ASP A 94 12.75 35.65 19.65
C ASP A 94 11.70 34.63 20.11
N ASN A 95 11.70 33.42 19.53
CA ASN A 95 10.78 32.35 19.89
C ASN A 95 11.37 30.95 19.63
N ALA A 96 10.74 29.92 20.22
CA ALA A 96 11.20 28.54 20.13
C ALA A 96 11.16 27.95 18.70
N LYS A 97 10.25 28.45 17.85
CA LYS A 97 10.14 28.01 16.44
C LYS A 97 11.36 28.46 15.63
N GLU A 98 11.78 29.71 15.77
CA GLU A 98 12.98 30.24 15.13
C GLU A 98 14.25 29.54 15.64
N ALA A 99 14.34 29.34 16.96
CA ALA A 99 15.45 28.61 17.56
C ALA A 99 15.56 27.17 17.03
N PHE A 100 14.42 26.53 16.74
CA PHE A 100 14.31 25.19 16.16
C PHE A 100 14.73 25.16 14.68
N LEU A 101 14.20 26.08 13.86
CA LEU A 101 14.56 26.20 12.45
C LEU A 101 16.05 26.50 12.24
N ALA A 102 16.58 27.47 12.99
CA ALA A 102 18.00 27.86 12.89
C ALA A 102 18.96 26.72 13.26
N ARG A 103 18.47 25.68 13.95
CA ARG A 103 19.26 24.52 14.41
C ARG A 103 18.88 23.23 13.66
N GLU A 104 18.14 23.32 12.56
CA GLU A 104 17.60 22.18 11.79
C GLU A 104 18.66 21.12 11.45
N ASN A 105 19.81 21.52 10.89
CA ASN A 105 20.88 20.58 10.51
C ASN A 105 21.41 19.81 11.72
N ARG A 106 21.57 20.48 12.86
CA ARG A 106 22.09 19.89 14.10
C ARG A 106 21.06 18.95 14.76
N LEU A 107 19.78 19.29 14.66
CA LEU A 107 18.67 18.46 15.14
C LEU A 107 18.53 17.18 14.30
N LYS A 108 18.63 17.28 12.97
CA LYS A 108 18.63 16.13 12.05
C LYS A 108 19.83 15.21 12.28
N GLU A 109 21.02 15.76 12.50
CA GLU A 109 22.20 14.98 12.88
C GLU A 109 21.99 14.24 14.21
N THR A 110 21.44 14.91 15.22
CA THR A 110 21.20 14.30 16.54
C THR A 110 20.13 13.19 16.49
N SER A 111 19.07 13.36 15.68
CA SER A 111 18.03 12.35 15.45
C SER A 111 18.58 11.09 14.76
N ARG A 112 19.43 11.22 13.74
CA ARG A 112 20.07 10.07 13.07
C ARG A 112 20.82 9.14 14.03
N HIS A 113 21.37 9.68 15.11
CA HIS A 113 22.09 8.91 16.11
C HIS A 113 21.20 8.29 17.21
N MET A 114 19.93 8.69 17.33
CA MET A 114 18.93 8.09 18.24
C MET A 114 18.14 6.92 17.62
N SER A 115 18.63 6.38 16.50
CA SER A 115 18.05 5.34 15.64
C SER A 115 17.55 4.04 16.30
N GLN A 116 17.73 3.87 17.61
CA GLN A 116 17.08 2.82 18.39
C GLN A 116 15.61 3.15 18.77
N HIS A 117 15.13 4.38 18.57
CA HIS A 117 13.77 4.81 18.91
C HIS A 117 13.01 5.48 17.73
N ARG A 118 12.63 4.69 16.71
CA ARG A 118 11.97 5.15 15.46
C ARG A 118 10.71 6.02 15.62
N GLU A 119 9.92 5.88 16.69
CA GLU A 119 8.71 6.70 16.90
C GLU A 119 9.01 8.19 17.16
N ARG A 120 10.23 8.49 17.62
CA ARG A 120 10.68 9.85 17.98
C ARG A 120 11.22 10.61 16.78
N ASP A 121 11.95 9.94 15.90
CA ASP A 121 12.44 10.49 14.63
C ASP A 121 11.28 10.99 13.76
N GLN A 122 10.16 10.27 13.75
CA GLN A 122 8.97 10.66 13.00
C GLN A 122 8.30 11.94 13.54
N GLN A 123 8.42 12.25 14.84
CA GLN A 123 7.89 13.51 15.39
C GLN A 123 8.73 14.71 14.96
N LEU A 124 10.06 14.55 14.92
CA LEU A 124 10.98 15.60 14.47
C LEU A 124 10.86 15.83 12.96
N GLU A 125 10.80 14.75 12.17
CA GLU A 125 10.59 14.81 10.72
C GLU A 125 9.22 15.45 10.38
N ASN A 126 8.15 15.03 11.07
CA ASN A 126 6.82 15.63 10.90
C ASN A 126 6.78 17.10 11.33
N ALA A 127 7.55 17.49 12.34
CA ALA A 127 7.67 18.89 12.76
C ALA A 127 8.36 19.73 11.68
N PHE A 128 9.44 19.24 11.05
CA PHE A 128 10.06 19.91 9.91
C PHE A 128 9.11 19.99 8.72
N ILE A 129 8.42 18.90 8.36
CA ILE A 129 7.43 18.89 7.28
C ILE A 129 6.31 19.89 7.56
N GLN A 130 5.81 19.97 8.79
CA GLN A 130 4.77 20.94 9.15
C GLN A 130 5.27 22.38 9.04
N VAL A 131 6.47 22.68 9.53
CA VAL A 131 7.03 24.04 9.46
C VAL A 131 7.28 24.46 8.01
N HIS A 132 7.89 23.59 7.21
CA HIS A 132 8.11 23.83 5.78
C HIS A 132 6.77 23.94 5.02
N ALA A 133 5.75 23.15 5.40
CA ALA A 133 4.40 23.27 4.84
C ALA A 133 3.69 24.59 5.22
N PHE A 134 3.97 25.16 6.40
CA PHE A 134 3.46 26.47 6.80
C PHE A 134 4.16 27.61 6.06
N GLU A 135 5.47 27.52 5.78
CA GLU A 135 6.20 28.49 4.96
C GLU A 135 5.77 28.47 3.49
N ILE A 136 5.37 27.29 2.97
CA ILE A 136 4.82 27.11 1.62
C ILE A 136 3.45 27.81 1.46
N LEU A 137 2.69 28.05 2.55
CA LEU A 137 1.39 28.72 2.48
C LEU A 137 1.47 30.25 2.33
N GLU A 138 2.65 30.86 2.49
CA GLU A 138 2.85 32.31 2.38
C GLU A 138 3.36 32.80 1.01
N GLN A 139 3.62 31.90 0.05
CA GLN A 139 4.03 32.29 -1.31
C GLN A 139 3.11 31.68 -2.38
N PRO A 140 2.54 32.50 -3.30
CA PRO A 140 1.60 32.00 -4.30
C PRO A 140 2.35 31.58 -5.56
N GLU A 141 2.94 30.38 -5.57
CA GLU A 141 3.27 29.69 -6.82
C GLU A 141 2.94 28.18 -6.71
N ILE A 142 2.26 27.69 -7.74
CA ILE A 142 1.70 26.33 -7.87
C ILE A 142 2.83 25.33 -8.11
N ILE A 143 3.12 24.42 -7.17
CA ILE A 143 3.85 23.15 -7.46
C ILE A 143 3.37 21.97 -6.58
N ASN A 144 3.05 20.88 -7.29
CA ASN A 144 3.00 19.44 -6.98
C ASN A 144 3.27 18.95 -5.53
N LEU A 145 2.22 18.41 -4.91
CA LEU A 145 2.31 17.45 -3.81
C LEU A 145 2.36 16.03 -4.39
N GLU A 146 3.51 15.64 -4.93
CA GLU A 146 3.83 14.22 -5.13
C GLU A 146 4.45 13.70 -3.82
N ALA A 147 3.60 13.15 -2.95
CA ALA A 147 4.07 12.13 -2.03
C ALA A 147 4.44 10.92 -2.90
N GLU A 148 5.66 10.40 -2.77
CA GLU A 148 6.14 9.19 -3.44
C GLU A 148 5.27 7.98 -3.06
N GLU A 149 4.10 7.86 -3.68
CA GLU A 149 3.58 6.57 -4.09
C GLU A 149 4.36 6.21 -5.36
N GLU A 150 4.99 5.03 -5.42
CA GLU A 150 5.40 4.46 -6.70
C GLU A 150 4.14 4.20 -7.55
N GLU A 151 3.56 5.26 -8.11
CA GLU A 151 2.64 5.16 -9.24
C GLU A 151 3.50 4.83 -10.45
N LEU A 152 3.37 3.58 -10.93
CA LEU A 152 3.82 3.23 -12.28
C LEU A 152 3.23 4.25 -13.25
N PRO A 153 3.99 4.70 -14.27
CA PRO A 153 3.54 5.74 -15.17
C PRO A 153 2.21 5.32 -15.81
N ASP A 154 1.13 5.97 -15.38
CA ASP A 154 -0.19 5.84 -15.97
C ASP A 154 -0.02 6.35 -17.41
N THR A 155 0.19 5.43 -18.35
CA THR A 155 0.54 5.79 -19.72
C THR A 155 -0.73 6.34 -20.36
N GLU A 156 -0.91 7.65 -20.26
CA GLU A 156 -2.11 8.31 -20.76
C GLU A 156 -2.27 8.05 -22.24
N MET A 157 -3.45 7.55 -22.62
CA MET A 157 -3.76 7.36 -24.02
C MET A 157 -3.83 8.74 -24.68
N SER A 158 -3.02 8.95 -25.71
CA SER A 158 -3.10 10.17 -26.52
C SER A 158 -4.50 10.34 -27.13
N ASN A 159 -4.86 11.55 -27.53
CA ASN A 159 -6.16 11.79 -28.17
C ASN A 159 -6.38 10.90 -29.40
N ASP A 160 -5.33 10.70 -30.21
CA ASP A 160 -5.39 9.87 -31.41
C ASP A 160 -5.55 8.38 -31.07
N GLN A 161 -4.82 7.91 -30.05
CA GLN A 161 -4.96 6.54 -29.55
C GLN A 161 -6.35 6.30 -28.96
N PHE A 162 -6.91 7.28 -28.26
CA PHE A 162 -8.25 7.21 -27.70
C PHE A 162 -9.31 7.14 -28.80
N GLN A 163 -9.24 7.98 -29.82
CA GLN A 163 -10.17 7.94 -30.96
C GLN A 163 -10.06 6.62 -31.74
N SER A 164 -8.83 6.15 -31.98
CA SER A 164 -8.59 4.85 -32.64
C SER A 164 -9.19 3.70 -31.83
N ALA A 165 -9.02 3.73 -30.51
CA ALA A 165 -9.60 2.73 -29.61
C ALA A 165 -11.15 2.79 -29.63
N GLN A 166 -11.75 3.97 -29.67
CA GLN A 166 -13.21 4.09 -29.79
C GLN A 166 -13.74 3.47 -31.08
N GLN A 167 -13.01 3.60 -32.19
CA GLN A 167 -13.37 3.00 -33.48
C GLN A 167 -13.19 1.47 -33.48
N ALA A 168 -12.24 0.95 -32.70
CA ALA A 168 -11.94 -0.48 -32.63
C ALA A 168 -12.89 -1.28 -31.70
N MET A 169 -13.85 -0.63 -31.03
CA MET A 169 -14.82 -1.29 -30.16
C MET A 169 -15.81 -2.14 -30.96
N ASN A 170 -16.18 -3.29 -30.39
CA ASN A 170 -17.35 -4.04 -30.87
C ASN A 170 -18.68 -3.43 -30.34
N ILE A 171 -19.80 -4.00 -30.77
CA ILE A 171 -21.14 -3.51 -30.44
C ILE A 171 -21.38 -3.53 -28.92
N ASP A 172 -21.09 -4.66 -28.25
CA ASP A 172 -21.30 -4.82 -26.81
C ASP A 172 -20.44 -3.83 -26.00
N GLN A 173 -19.18 -3.67 -26.37
CA GLN A 173 -18.23 -2.71 -25.78
C GLN A 173 -18.71 -1.26 -25.98
N ARG A 174 -19.17 -0.93 -27.19
CA ARG A 174 -19.67 0.41 -27.51
C ARG A 174 -20.95 0.75 -26.76
N GLN A 175 -21.86 -0.20 -26.59
CA GLN A 175 -23.07 -0.01 -25.78
C GLN A 175 -22.74 0.34 -24.33
N LEU A 176 -21.82 -0.41 -23.72
CA LEU A 176 -21.36 -0.10 -22.36
C LEU A 176 -20.62 1.24 -22.27
N PHE A 177 -19.78 1.56 -23.26
CA PHE A 177 -19.10 2.84 -23.35
C PHE A 177 -20.08 4.03 -23.40
N ILE A 178 -21.14 3.92 -24.20
CA ILE A 178 -22.20 4.93 -24.29
C ILE A 178 -22.94 5.05 -22.96
N LEU A 179 -23.37 3.93 -22.37
CA LEU A 179 -24.07 3.90 -21.09
C LEU A 179 -23.28 4.62 -20.00
N ILE A 180 -21.99 4.28 -19.83
CA ILE A 180 -21.15 4.96 -18.85
C ILE A 180 -21.01 6.45 -19.17
N THR A 181 -20.79 6.80 -20.45
CA THR A 181 -20.67 8.22 -20.85
C THR A 181 -21.95 9.01 -20.57
N GLU A 182 -23.13 8.43 -20.79
CA GLU A 182 -24.42 9.05 -20.47
C GLU A 182 -24.61 9.19 -18.96
N SER A 183 -24.26 8.16 -18.18
CA SER A 183 -24.27 8.23 -16.72
C SER A 183 -23.38 9.35 -16.20
N ILE A 184 -22.18 9.53 -16.77
CA ILE A 184 -21.26 10.61 -16.41
C ILE A 184 -21.91 11.98 -16.67
N LYS A 185 -22.51 12.18 -17.85
CA LYS A 185 -23.19 13.44 -18.19
C LYS A 185 -24.33 13.76 -17.23
N ASN A 186 -25.13 12.75 -16.87
CA ASN A 186 -26.21 12.90 -15.91
C ASN A 186 -25.68 13.29 -14.53
N GLN A 187 -24.59 12.67 -14.08
CA GLN A 187 -23.96 12.98 -12.78
C GLN A 187 -23.34 14.38 -12.73
N LEU A 188 -22.76 14.85 -13.84
CA LEU A 188 -22.26 16.23 -13.97
C LEU A 188 -23.40 17.27 -14.01
N SER A 189 -24.63 16.84 -14.29
CA SER A 189 -25.84 17.66 -14.30
C SER A 189 -26.67 17.50 -13.02
N ASP A 190 -26.00 17.24 -11.88
CA ASP A 190 -26.59 17.00 -10.55
C ASP A 190 -27.49 15.75 -10.41
N GLY A 191 -27.31 14.77 -11.30
CA GLY A 191 -27.95 13.47 -11.20
C GLY A 191 -27.43 12.61 -10.04
N ASN A 192 -28.35 12.05 -9.25
CA ASN A 192 -28.03 11.17 -8.11
C ASN A 192 -27.87 9.69 -8.48
N GLU A 193 -28.09 9.31 -9.74
CA GLU A 193 -27.97 7.92 -10.18
C GLU A 193 -26.49 7.49 -10.25
N ARG A 194 -26.22 6.27 -9.77
CA ARG A 194 -24.89 5.68 -9.71
C ARG A 194 -24.93 4.26 -10.25
N GLU A 195 -24.02 3.98 -11.17
CA GLU A 195 -23.97 2.73 -11.92
C GLU A 195 -23.24 1.64 -11.14
N LYS A 196 -23.84 0.45 -11.11
CA LYS A 196 -23.22 -0.77 -10.56
C LYS A 196 -23.26 -1.81 -11.65
N ILE A 197 -22.13 -1.99 -12.33
CA ILE A 197 -22.07 -2.82 -13.52
C ILE A 197 -21.07 -3.93 -13.30
N PHE A 198 -21.48 -5.15 -13.64
CA PHE A 198 -20.59 -6.29 -13.73
C PHE A 198 -20.39 -6.64 -15.20
N VAL A 199 -19.16 -6.48 -15.67
CA VAL A 199 -18.71 -6.76 -17.03
C VAL A 199 -18.04 -8.12 -17.06
N THR A 200 -18.61 -9.03 -17.85
CA THR A 200 -18.05 -10.36 -18.06
C THR A 200 -17.87 -10.67 -19.54
N GLY A 201 -17.25 -11.82 -19.82
CA GLY A 201 -17.02 -12.32 -21.16
C GLY A 201 -15.91 -13.35 -21.15
N GLY A 202 -15.85 -14.19 -22.18
CA GLY A 202 -14.82 -15.23 -22.29
C GLY A 202 -13.40 -14.68 -22.41
N ALA A 203 -12.44 -15.60 -22.52
CA ALA A 203 -11.08 -15.23 -22.87
C ALA A 203 -11.06 -14.56 -24.26
N GLY A 204 -10.24 -13.51 -24.42
CA GLY A 204 -10.08 -12.85 -25.71
C GLY A 204 -11.16 -11.83 -26.09
N THR A 205 -12.18 -11.58 -25.26
CA THR A 205 -13.22 -10.55 -25.51
C THR A 205 -12.75 -9.10 -25.27
N ARG A 206 -11.44 -8.90 -25.06
CA ARG A 206 -10.80 -7.59 -24.85
C ARG A 206 -11.36 -6.81 -23.65
N LYS A 207 -11.70 -7.50 -22.55
CA LYS A 207 -12.13 -6.88 -21.27
C LYS A 207 -11.16 -5.80 -20.77
N THR A 208 -9.86 -6.10 -20.71
CA THR A 208 -8.81 -5.16 -20.26
C THR A 208 -8.70 -3.93 -21.18
N PHE A 209 -8.93 -4.11 -22.49
CA PHE A 209 -8.97 -2.98 -23.42
C PHE A 209 -10.16 -2.06 -23.11
N LEU A 210 -11.36 -2.62 -22.90
CA LEU A 210 -12.53 -1.84 -22.51
C LEU A 210 -12.34 -1.17 -21.14
N PHE A 211 -11.75 -1.88 -20.18
CA PHE A 211 -11.39 -1.36 -18.86
C PHE A 211 -10.56 -0.07 -18.99
N ASN A 212 -9.45 -0.14 -19.74
CA ASN A 212 -8.55 1.00 -19.93
C ASN A 212 -9.25 2.14 -20.68
N LEU A 213 -10.06 1.83 -21.68
CA LEU A 213 -10.81 2.82 -22.43
C LEU A 213 -11.83 3.57 -21.56
N LEU A 214 -12.56 2.85 -20.71
CA LEU A 214 -13.51 3.44 -19.75
C LEU A 214 -12.79 4.28 -18.69
N LYS A 215 -11.66 3.79 -18.14
CA LYS A 215 -10.83 4.55 -17.20
C LYS A 215 -10.40 5.89 -17.83
N ASN A 216 -9.89 5.84 -19.06
CA ASN A 216 -9.48 7.04 -19.80
C ASN A 216 -10.66 7.99 -20.06
N GLN A 217 -11.83 7.46 -20.42
CA GLN A 217 -13.02 8.27 -20.64
C GLN A 217 -13.46 9.01 -19.36
N VAL A 218 -13.51 8.31 -18.22
CA VAL A 218 -13.86 8.94 -16.94
C VAL A 218 -12.84 10.02 -16.57
N ASN A 219 -11.54 9.70 -16.67
CA ASN A 219 -10.47 10.67 -16.37
C ASN A 219 -10.53 11.91 -17.28
N ARG A 220 -10.92 11.74 -18.55
CA ARG A 220 -11.12 12.87 -19.49
C ARG A 220 -12.33 13.73 -19.13
N CYS A 221 -13.37 13.16 -18.51
CA CYS A 221 -14.57 13.90 -18.12
C CYS A 221 -14.46 14.59 -16.75
N TYR A 222 -13.84 13.96 -15.76
CA TYR A 222 -13.77 14.48 -14.38
C TYR A 222 -12.39 14.99 -13.96
N GLY A 223 -11.34 14.68 -14.71
CA GLY A 223 -9.95 14.88 -14.29
C GLY A 223 -9.32 13.64 -13.66
N LYS A 224 -8.00 13.73 -13.44
CA LYS A 224 -7.21 12.66 -12.82
C LYS A 224 -7.61 12.53 -11.35
N SER A 225 -7.53 11.32 -10.78
CA SER A 225 -7.87 10.98 -9.38
C SER A 225 -9.32 10.61 -9.05
N VAL A 226 -10.25 10.70 -10.01
CA VAL A 226 -11.68 10.38 -9.77
C VAL A 226 -11.98 8.87 -9.90
N VAL A 227 -11.10 8.13 -10.59
CA VAL A 227 -11.17 6.67 -10.70
C VAL A 227 -10.13 6.04 -9.76
N LYS A 228 -10.58 5.12 -8.90
CA LYS A 228 -9.69 4.19 -8.20
C LYS A 228 -9.82 2.80 -8.80
N VAL A 229 -8.69 2.14 -8.95
CA VAL A 229 -8.56 0.83 -9.60
C VAL A 229 -7.99 -0.16 -8.60
N GLY A 230 -8.63 -1.34 -8.49
CA GLY A 230 -8.06 -2.42 -7.70
C GLY A 230 -8.33 -3.82 -8.24
N ALA A 231 -7.55 -4.77 -7.74
CA ALA A 231 -7.73 -6.20 -8.00
C ALA A 231 -7.37 -7.01 -6.75
N LEU A 232 -7.67 -8.31 -6.73
CA LEU A 232 -7.32 -9.15 -5.58
C LEU A 232 -5.82 -9.44 -5.50
N THR A 233 -5.20 -9.81 -6.62
CA THR A 233 -3.79 -10.22 -6.68
C THR A 233 -2.89 -9.04 -7.04
N GLY A 234 -1.65 -9.04 -6.52
CA GLY A 234 -0.68 -7.98 -6.82
C GLY A 234 -0.31 -7.92 -8.31
N VAL A 235 -0.22 -9.09 -8.97
CA VAL A 235 0.06 -9.18 -10.41
C VAL A 235 -1.06 -8.54 -11.23
N ALA A 236 -2.33 -8.89 -10.95
CA ALA A 236 -3.47 -8.29 -11.63
C ALA A 236 -3.56 -6.78 -11.38
N ALA A 237 -3.39 -6.35 -10.13
CA ALA A 237 -3.40 -4.93 -9.77
C ALA A 237 -2.31 -4.15 -10.52
N ARG A 238 -1.11 -4.71 -10.65
CA ARG A 238 -0.01 -4.10 -11.39
C ARG A 238 -0.33 -3.97 -12.89
N LEU A 239 -0.95 -4.99 -13.49
CA LEU A 239 -1.29 -4.99 -14.92
C LEU A 239 -2.28 -3.90 -15.31
N ILE A 240 -3.17 -3.50 -14.40
CA ILE A 240 -4.18 -2.45 -14.60
C ILE A 240 -3.75 -1.08 -14.07
N GLY A 241 -2.48 -0.93 -13.64
CA GLY A 241 -1.98 0.31 -13.04
C GLY A 241 -2.74 0.71 -11.77
N GLY A 242 -3.09 -0.26 -10.94
CA GLY A 242 -3.83 -0.07 -9.70
C GLY A 242 -3.16 -0.72 -8.48
N SER A 243 -3.92 -0.88 -7.41
CA SER A 243 -3.43 -1.49 -6.17
C SER A 243 -4.30 -2.67 -5.73
N THR A 244 -3.79 -3.51 -4.83
CA THR A 244 -4.61 -4.60 -4.30
C THR A 244 -5.78 -4.05 -3.50
N LEU A 245 -6.94 -4.70 -3.53
CA LEU A 245 -8.13 -4.26 -2.77
C LEU A 245 -7.84 -4.11 -1.27
N HIS A 246 -6.98 -4.98 -0.73
CA HIS A 246 -6.49 -4.90 0.65
C HIS A 246 -5.76 -3.59 0.94
N ARG A 247 -4.82 -3.18 0.08
CA ARG A 247 -4.08 -1.92 0.23
C ARG A 247 -4.99 -0.72 -0.02
N LEU A 248 -5.73 -0.75 -1.12
CA LEU A 248 -6.57 0.34 -1.64
C LEU A 248 -7.62 0.80 -0.62
N LEU A 249 -8.27 -0.16 0.05
CA LEU A 249 -9.35 0.10 0.99
C LEU A 249 -8.97 -0.15 2.44
N LYS A 250 -7.70 -0.50 2.72
CA LYS A 250 -7.22 -0.93 4.05
C LYS A 250 -8.09 -2.04 4.64
N LEU A 251 -8.41 -3.05 3.83
CA LEU A 251 -9.18 -4.22 4.26
C LEU A 251 -8.27 -5.17 5.05
N PRO A 252 -8.80 -5.88 6.06
CA PRO A 252 -8.03 -6.85 6.80
C PRO A 252 -7.54 -7.97 5.85
N VAL A 253 -6.28 -8.33 5.99
CA VAL A 253 -5.71 -9.50 5.30
C VAL A 253 -6.10 -10.74 6.11
N GLN A 254 -6.60 -11.77 5.43
CA GLN A 254 -6.89 -13.05 6.08
C GLN A 254 -5.63 -13.60 6.75
N LYS A 255 -5.72 -13.93 8.03
CA LYS A 255 -4.69 -14.70 8.76
C LYS A 255 -5.18 -16.13 8.91
N ASP A 256 -4.31 -17.10 8.63
CA ASP A 256 -4.55 -18.53 8.83
C ASP A 256 -5.81 -19.10 8.16
N GLY A 257 -6.31 -18.42 7.11
CA GLY A 257 -7.46 -18.86 6.34
C GLY A 257 -8.82 -18.51 6.91
N VAL A 258 -8.87 -17.66 7.93
CA VAL A 258 -10.12 -17.12 8.45
C VAL A 258 -10.34 -15.71 7.88
N ILE A 259 -11.55 -15.47 7.37
CA ILE A 259 -12.00 -14.12 7.02
C ILE A 259 -12.16 -13.34 8.33
N VAL A 260 -11.22 -12.45 8.60
CA VAL A 260 -11.22 -11.62 9.81
C VAL A 260 -12.30 -10.55 9.68
N SER A 261 -13.06 -10.31 10.74
CA SER A 261 -14.05 -9.22 10.76
C SER A 261 -13.36 -7.88 10.51
N MET A 262 -13.99 -7.04 9.69
CA MET A 262 -13.45 -5.71 9.40
C MET A 262 -13.73 -4.78 10.58
N SER A 263 -12.68 -4.24 11.19
CA SER A 263 -12.81 -3.13 12.12
C SER A 263 -13.07 -1.82 11.39
N LEU A 264 -13.83 -0.93 12.03
CA LEU A 264 -13.99 0.43 11.56
C LEU A 264 -12.65 1.16 11.63
N LEU A 265 -12.31 1.91 10.58
CA LEU A 265 -11.21 2.87 10.67
C LEU A 265 -11.57 3.98 11.67
N THR A 266 -10.59 4.43 12.45
CA THR A 266 -10.77 5.51 13.43
C THR A 266 -9.60 6.49 13.38
N GLY A 267 -9.80 7.67 13.98
CA GLY A 267 -8.76 8.69 14.14
C GLY A 267 -8.14 9.17 12.82
N ASN A 268 -6.83 9.35 12.83
CA ASN A 268 -6.07 9.93 11.70
C ASN A 268 -6.15 9.08 10.43
N TYR A 269 -6.14 7.74 10.54
CA TYR A 269 -6.25 6.86 9.38
C TYR A 269 -7.57 7.04 8.63
N LEU A 270 -8.69 7.17 9.35
CA LEU A 270 -9.98 7.44 8.71
C LEU A 270 -9.97 8.81 8.01
N ARG A 271 -9.40 9.84 8.65
CA ARG A 271 -9.32 11.19 8.07
C ARG A 271 -8.54 11.21 6.76
N VAL A 272 -7.36 10.58 6.73
CA VAL A 272 -6.53 10.48 5.52
C VAL A 272 -7.27 9.71 4.43
N MET A 273 -7.86 8.57 4.76
CA MET A 273 -8.62 7.79 3.77
C MET A 273 -9.83 8.55 3.25
N ARG A 274 -10.53 9.33 4.08
CA ARG A 274 -11.63 10.19 3.62
C ARG A 274 -11.16 11.26 2.64
N GLN A 275 -10.01 11.89 2.88
CA GLN A 275 -9.42 12.85 1.94
C GLN A 275 -9.07 12.17 0.61
N LEU A 276 -8.43 11.00 0.65
CA LEU A 276 -8.06 10.24 -0.56
C LEU A 276 -9.28 9.80 -1.38
N TRP A 277 -10.41 9.54 -0.72
CA TRP A 277 -11.65 9.07 -1.36
C TRP A 277 -12.70 10.17 -1.57
N GLN A 278 -12.39 11.41 -1.20
CA GLN A 278 -13.34 12.53 -1.23
C GLN A 278 -13.89 12.73 -2.65
N ASN A 279 -12.97 12.84 -3.62
CA ASN A 279 -13.28 13.14 -5.02
C ASN A 279 -13.43 11.89 -5.90
N VAL A 280 -13.39 10.69 -5.30
CA VAL A 280 -13.52 9.44 -6.06
C VAL A 280 -15.00 9.20 -6.38
N GLU A 281 -15.33 9.13 -7.66
CA GLU A 281 -16.68 8.83 -8.17
C GLU A 281 -16.78 7.45 -8.82
N PHE A 282 -15.65 6.80 -9.14
CA PHE A 282 -15.61 5.49 -9.77
C PHE A 282 -14.62 4.55 -9.06
N LEU A 283 -15.09 3.33 -8.77
CA LEU A 283 -14.24 2.20 -8.37
C LEU A 283 -14.31 1.10 -9.42
N PHE A 284 -13.16 0.78 -10.00
CA PHE A 284 -13.01 -0.32 -10.94
C PHE A 284 -12.32 -1.49 -10.24
N ILE A 285 -12.92 -2.67 -10.33
CA ILE A 285 -12.35 -3.89 -9.75
C ILE A 285 -12.13 -4.91 -10.86
N ASP A 286 -10.88 -5.31 -11.09
CA ASP A 286 -10.56 -6.41 -12.02
C ASP A 286 -10.43 -7.76 -11.29
N GLU A 287 -10.58 -8.84 -12.05
CA GLU A 287 -10.56 -10.23 -11.57
C GLU A 287 -11.52 -10.49 -10.40
N ILE A 288 -12.76 -10.00 -10.52
CA ILE A 288 -13.80 -10.14 -9.48
C ILE A 288 -14.14 -11.59 -9.15
N SER A 289 -13.87 -12.54 -10.06
CA SER A 289 -14.15 -13.97 -9.84
C SER A 289 -13.40 -14.55 -8.65
N MET A 290 -12.23 -14.01 -8.32
CA MET A 290 -11.42 -14.43 -7.19
C MET A 290 -11.83 -13.74 -5.87
N VAL A 291 -12.65 -12.69 -5.93
CA VAL A 291 -13.06 -11.92 -4.75
C VAL A 291 -14.20 -12.64 -4.02
N PRO A 292 -14.07 -12.95 -2.71
CA PRO A 292 -15.15 -13.56 -1.95
C PRO A 292 -16.34 -12.62 -1.73
N TYR A 293 -17.55 -13.16 -1.58
CA TYR A 293 -18.75 -12.38 -1.25
C TYR A 293 -18.56 -11.54 0.02
N GLU A 294 -17.91 -12.11 1.03
CA GLU A 294 -17.63 -11.44 2.30
C GLU A 294 -16.73 -10.21 2.10
N MET A 295 -15.75 -10.30 1.19
CA MET A 295 -14.91 -9.16 0.84
C MET A 295 -15.70 -8.10 0.06
N LEU A 296 -16.64 -8.48 -0.80
CA LEU A 296 -17.55 -7.53 -1.45
C LEU A 296 -18.37 -6.73 -0.41
N CYS A 297 -18.86 -7.40 0.65
CA CYS A 297 -19.50 -6.74 1.77
C CYS A 297 -18.55 -5.80 2.53
N MET A 298 -17.30 -6.21 2.73
CA MET A 298 -16.29 -5.33 3.33
C MET A 298 -16.01 -4.09 2.47
N ILE A 299 -15.94 -4.24 1.15
CA ILE A 299 -15.77 -3.13 0.22
C ILE A 299 -16.93 -2.14 0.35
N ASP A 300 -18.18 -2.62 0.29
CA ASP A 300 -19.38 -1.78 0.47
C ASP A 300 -19.35 -1.05 1.83
N SER A 301 -19.13 -1.78 2.92
CA SER A 301 -19.07 -1.19 4.27
C SER A 301 -17.97 -0.16 4.41
N ARG A 302 -16.79 -0.39 3.81
CA ARG A 302 -15.67 0.55 3.87
C ARG A 302 -15.97 1.80 3.05
N LEU A 303 -16.53 1.68 1.86
CA LEU A 303 -16.90 2.84 1.04
C LEU A 303 -17.98 3.69 1.69
N ARG A 304 -18.99 3.09 2.33
CA ARG A 304 -19.97 3.82 3.15
C ARG A 304 -19.30 4.63 4.26
N GLN A 305 -18.30 4.04 4.92
CA GLN A 305 -17.51 4.72 5.95
C GLN A 305 -16.70 5.91 5.41
N LEU A 306 -16.08 5.73 4.23
CA LEU A 306 -15.22 6.74 3.60
C LEU A 306 -16.04 7.89 3.00
N LYS A 307 -17.12 7.60 2.27
CA LYS A 307 -18.00 8.63 1.69
C LYS A 307 -19.00 9.21 2.70
N SER A 308 -19.02 8.70 3.94
CA SER A 308 -19.99 9.09 4.98
C SER A 308 -21.44 9.01 4.48
N SER A 309 -21.75 7.96 3.71
CA SER A 309 -23.03 7.76 3.04
C SER A 309 -23.55 6.36 3.30
N ASN A 310 -24.87 6.25 3.53
CA ASN A 310 -25.54 4.96 3.71
C ASN A 310 -25.91 4.29 2.38
N ALA A 311 -25.70 4.95 1.25
CA ALA A 311 -25.93 4.38 -0.07
C ALA A 311 -25.01 3.17 -0.31
N CYS A 312 -25.46 2.19 -1.09
CA CYS A 312 -24.60 1.08 -1.51
C CYS A 312 -23.30 1.60 -2.13
N PHE A 313 -22.17 1.04 -1.70
CA PHE A 313 -20.82 1.42 -2.05
C PHE A 313 -20.51 2.91 -1.78
N GLY A 314 -21.17 3.53 -0.80
CA GLY A 314 -20.97 4.94 -0.47
C GLY A 314 -21.49 5.93 -1.52
N GLY A 315 -22.31 5.46 -2.48
CA GLY A 315 -22.88 6.31 -3.53
C GLY A 315 -21.89 6.66 -4.64
N ILE A 316 -20.95 5.79 -4.94
CA ILE A 316 -20.06 5.91 -6.12
C ILE A 316 -20.46 4.88 -7.18
N ASN A 317 -19.98 5.10 -8.41
CA ASN A 317 -20.09 4.12 -9.48
C ASN A 317 -19.12 2.96 -9.24
N VAL A 318 -19.57 1.73 -9.44
CA VAL A 318 -18.74 0.53 -9.27
C VAL A 318 -18.81 -0.33 -10.51
N LEU A 319 -17.66 -0.53 -11.16
CA LEU A 319 -17.52 -1.42 -12.31
C LEU A 319 -16.67 -2.62 -11.91
N LEU A 320 -17.27 -3.80 -12.00
CA LEU A 320 -16.60 -5.07 -11.72
C LEU A 320 -16.27 -5.74 -13.06
N PHE A 321 -15.05 -6.21 -13.22
CA PHE A 321 -14.58 -6.94 -14.39
C PHE A 321 -14.11 -8.32 -13.98
N GLY A 322 -14.44 -9.33 -14.79
CA GLY A 322 -13.93 -10.67 -14.60
C GLY A 322 -14.82 -11.73 -15.25
N ASP A 323 -14.46 -12.99 -15.05
CA ASP A 323 -15.20 -14.12 -15.61
C ASP A 323 -15.49 -15.12 -14.49
N PRO A 324 -16.75 -15.30 -14.06
CA PRO A 324 -17.11 -16.19 -12.95
C PRO A 324 -16.79 -17.66 -13.23
N MET A 325 -16.54 -18.01 -14.51
CA MET A 325 -16.15 -19.35 -14.95
C MET A 325 -14.63 -19.58 -14.89
N GLN A 326 -13.85 -18.57 -14.53
CA GLN A 326 -12.42 -18.71 -14.25
C GLN A 326 -12.20 -19.13 -12.79
N LEU A 327 -11.02 -18.80 -12.24
CA LEU A 327 -10.65 -19.19 -10.89
C LEU A 327 -11.62 -18.59 -9.85
N PRO A 328 -12.25 -19.43 -9.01
CA PRO A 328 -13.06 -18.97 -7.89
C PRO A 328 -12.18 -18.38 -6.78
N PRO A 329 -12.77 -17.75 -5.75
CA PRO A 329 -12.02 -17.40 -4.56
C PRO A 329 -11.35 -18.64 -3.95
N VAL A 330 -10.09 -18.50 -3.52
CA VAL A 330 -9.34 -19.59 -2.85
C VAL A 330 -10.03 -20.01 -1.55
N ARG A 331 -10.64 -19.05 -0.85
CA ARG A 331 -11.40 -19.24 0.40
C ARG A 331 -12.59 -18.29 0.44
N GLY A 332 -13.68 -18.71 1.09
CA GLY A 332 -14.92 -17.94 1.16
C GLY A 332 -15.90 -18.30 0.05
N HIS A 333 -16.99 -17.55 -0.06
CA HIS A 333 -18.04 -17.83 -1.02
C HIS A 333 -17.79 -17.08 -2.33
N GLN A 334 -18.14 -17.69 -3.46
CA GLN A 334 -18.16 -16.99 -4.75
C GLN A 334 -18.94 -15.68 -4.61
N VAL A 335 -18.49 -14.63 -5.31
CA VAL A 335 -19.04 -13.27 -5.19
C VAL A 335 -20.56 -13.15 -5.43
N PHE A 336 -21.17 -14.14 -6.10
CA PHE A 336 -22.60 -14.21 -6.37
C PHE A 336 -23.39 -15.11 -5.40
N ARG A 337 -22.72 -15.75 -4.43
CA ARG A 337 -23.32 -16.60 -3.41
C ARG A 337 -23.23 -15.95 -2.03
N GLN A 338 -24.35 -15.40 -1.56
CA GLN A 338 -24.46 -14.90 -0.20
C GLN A 338 -24.47 -16.07 0.83
N PRO A 339 -23.60 -16.05 1.86
CA PRO A 339 -23.61 -17.04 2.92
C PRO A 339 -24.93 -17.02 3.72
N GLU A 340 -25.39 -18.18 4.20
CA GLU A 340 -26.65 -18.29 4.97
C GLU A 340 -26.65 -17.43 6.24
N HIS A 341 -25.53 -17.39 6.97
CA HIS A 341 -25.39 -16.60 8.19
C HIS A 341 -25.45 -15.07 7.97
N MET A 342 -25.37 -14.61 6.72
CA MET A 342 -25.52 -13.19 6.35
C MET A 342 -26.94 -12.86 5.90
N LYS A 343 -27.85 -13.83 5.78
CA LYS A 343 -29.26 -13.57 5.50
C LYS A 343 -29.97 -13.11 6.79
N PRO A 344 -30.97 -12.21 6.70
CA PRO A 344 -31.64 -11.72 5.49
C PRO A 344 -31.07 -10.40 4.92
N ALA A 345 -29.79 -10.07 5.17
CA ALA A 345 -29.23 -8.82 4.67
C ALA A 345 -29.30 -8.72 3.14
N THR A 346 -29.29 -7.49 2.61
CA THR A 346 -29.36 -7.22 1.18
C THR A 346 -28.26 -7.96 0.41
N HIS A 347 -28.65 -8.68 -0.64
CA HIS A 347 -27.73 -9.40 -1.50
C HIS A 347 -26.99 -8.44 -2.44
N LEU A 348 -25.76 -8.06 -2.10
CA LEU A 348 -25.02 -7.00 -2.81
C LEU A 348 -24.81 -7.31 -4.30
N TRP A 349 -24.47 -8.56 -4.64
CA TRP A 349 -24.30 -8.96 -6.05
C TRP A 349 -25.53 -8.70 -6.92
N ARG A 350 -26.75 -8.83 -6.37
CA ARG A 350 -27.99 -8.60 -7.13
C ARG A 350 -28.23 -7.13 -7.45
N GLN A 351 -27.43 -6.22 -6.90
CA GLN A 351 -27.46 -4.80 -7.22
C GLN A 351 -26.69 -4.47 -8.51
N PHE A 352 -25.90 -5.40 -9.04
CA PHE A 352 -25.10 -5.18 -10.24
C PHE A 352 -25.87 -5.58 -11.50
N ARG A 353 -25.87 -4.68 -12.49
CA ARG A 353 -26.32 -4.96 -13.84
C ARG A 353 -25.25 -5.78 -14.57
N LEU A 354 -25.65 -6.94 -15.09
CA LEU A 354 -24.78 -7.79 -15.91
C LEU A 354 -24.63 -7.22 -17.32
N VAL A 355 -23.39 -7.12 -17.79
CA VAL A 355 -23.03 -6.84 -19.18
C VAL A 355 -22.07 -7.94 -19.64
N GLU A 356 -22.49 -8.74 -20.61
CA GLU A 356 -21.68 -9.82 -21.16
C GLU A 356 -21.12 -9.44 -22.54
N LEU A 357 -19.80 -9.43 -22.66
CA LEU A 357 -19.09 -9.27 -23.93
C LEU A 357 -19.00 -10.64 -24.62
N LYS A 358 -19.66 -10.79 -25.77
CA LYS A 358 -19.77 -12.08 -26.45
C LYS A 358 -18.70 -12.28 -27.52
N GLN A 359 -18.26 -11.20 -28.16
CA GLN A 359 -17.37 -11.29 -29.31
C GLN A 359 -15.91 -11.50 -28.89
N ASN A 360 -15.31 -12.63 -29.28
CA ASN A 360 -13.87 -12.86 -29.13
C ASN A 360 -13.09 -12.03 -30.17
N MET A 361 -12.09 -11.28 -29.71
CA MET A 361 -11.32 -10.31 -30.50
C MET A 361 -9.80 -10.60 -30.47
N ARG A 362 -9.36 -11.67 -29.79
CA ARG A 362 -7.93 -12.04 -29.70
C ARG A 362 -7.53 -13.08 -30.74
N GLN A 363 -8.44 -13.99 -31.11
CA GLN A 363 -8.18 -15.11 -32.02
C GLN A 363 -8.94 -14.97 -33.35
N GLN A 364 -9.00 -13.76 -33.91
CA GLN A 364 -9.66 -13.53 -35.20
C GLN A 364 -8.96 -14.36 -36.30
N GLY A 365 -9.49 -15.55 -36.60
CA GLY A 365 -8.96 -16.44 -37.64
C GLY A 365 -9.01 -17.94 -37.28
N ASP A 366 -8.89 -18.31 -36.00
CA ASP A 366 -8.90 -19.71 -35.56
C ASP A 366 -10.20 -20.05 -34.82
N THR A 367 -11.26 -20.24 -35.59
CA THR A 367 -12.59 -20.56 -35.04
C THR A 367 -12.60 -21.87 -34.28
N THR A 368 -11.78 -22.83 -34.69
CA THR A 368 -11.64 -24.14 -34.05
C THR A 368 -11.07 -24.01 -32.65
N PHE A 369 -10.00 -23.24 -32.47
CA PHE A 369 -9.42 -23.04 -31.14
C PHE A 369 -10.31 -22.20 -30.23
N ILE A 370 -11.04 -21.21 -30.78
CA ILE A 370 -12.04 -20.45 -30.02
C ILE A 370 -13.13 -21.38 -29.48
N ASP A 371 -13.61 -22.31 -30.31
CA ASP A 371 -14.66 -23.25 -29.94
C ASP A 371 -14.21 -24.17 -28.80
N VAL A 372 -12.99 -24.74 -28.90
CA VAL A 372 -12.37 -25.53 -27.84
C VAL A 372 -12.27 -24.74 -26.52
N LEU A 373 -11.84 -23.48 -26.57
CA LEU A 373 -11.72 -22.64 -25.37
C LEU A 373 -13.08 -22.28 -24.75
N ASN A 374 -14.10 -22.03 -25.57
CA ASN A 374 -15.45 -21.78 -25.10
C ASN A 374 -16.07 -23.03 -24.47
N ALA A 375 -15.87 -24.20 -25.09
CA ALA A 375 -16.27 -25.49 -24.54
C ALA A 375 -15.55 -25.78 -23.20
N LEU A 376 -14.24 -25.50 -23.12
CA LEU A 376 -13.46 -25.60 -21.88
C LEU A 376 -14.02 -24.69 -20.77
N ARG A 377 -14.40 -23.46 -21.12
CA ARG A 377 -14.94 -22.47 -20.17
C ARG A 377 -16.21 -22.96 -19.48
N VAL A 378 -17.07 -23.70 -20.20
CA VAL A 378 -18.34 -24.23 -19.66
C VAL A 378 -18.25 -25.70 -19.21
N GLY A 379 -17.16 -26.40 -19.55
CA GLY A 379 -16.96 -27.82 -19.23
C GLY A 379 -17.63 -28.80 -20.21
N GLU A 380 -18.02 -28.35 -21.41
CA GLU A 380 -18.75 -29.15 -22.40
C GLU A 380 -17.83 -29.57 -23.56
N LEU A 381 -16.78 -30.34 -23.24
CA LEU A 381 -15.84 -30.84 -24.25
C LEU A 381 -16.40 -32.02 -25.04
N THR A 382 -16.29 -31.97 -26.36
CA THR A 382 -16.59 -33.08 -27.27
C THR A 382 -15.34 -33.93 -27.52
N SER A 383 -15.49 -35.13 -28.06
CA SER A 383 -14.35 -35.96 -28.47
C SER A 383 -13.43 -35.24 -29.47
N GLY A 384 -14.00 -34.47 -30.41
CA GLY A 384 -13.22 -33.66 -31.33
C GLY A 384 -12.41 -32.56 -30.64
N HIS A 385 -12.95 -31.94 -29.59
CA HIS A 385 -12.17 -30.97 -28.79
C HIS A 385 -10.97 -31.62 -28.11
N PHE A 386 -11.12 -32.85 -27.59
CA PHE A 386 -10.02 -33.59 -26.99
C PHE A 386 -8.93 -33.96 -27.99
N GLU A 387 -9.30 -34.40 -29.20
CA GLU A 387 -8.34 -34.70 -30.27
C GLU A 387 -7.46 -33.48 -30.58
N ILE A 388 -8.08 -32.30 -30.75
CA ILE A 388 -7.37 -31.04 -31.00
C ILE A 388 -6.39 -30.73 -29.85
N LEU A 389 -6.80 -30.90 -28.59
CA LEU A 389 -5.92 -30.64 -27.44
C LEU A 389 -4.77 -31.65 -27.35
N LEU A 390 -5.02 -32.92 -27.66
CA LEU A 390 -4.01 -33.98 -27.66
C LEU A 390 -2.96 -33.77 -28.75
N GLU A 391 -3.35 -33.26 -29.92
CA GLU A 391 -2.40 -32.87 -30.98
C GLU A 391 -1.43 -31.77 -30.54
N LYS A 392 -1.81 -30.94 -29.56
CA LYS A 392 -0.94 -29.89 -29.02
C LYS A 392 0.02 -30.39 -27.93
N VAL A 393 -0.05 -31.66 -27.55
CA VAL A 393 0.91 -32.26 -26.62
C VAL A 393 2.24 -32.43 -27.35
N SER A 394 3.11 -31.42 -27.26
CA SER A 394 4.48 -31.55 -27.73
C SER A 394 5.31 -32.34 -26.73
N THR A 395 5.95 -33.40 -27.21
CA THR A 395 7.03 -34.09 -26.48
C THR A 395 8.38 -33.41 -26.68
N ASP A 396 8.49 -32.55 -27.70
CA ASP A 396 9.70 -31.80 -27.99
C ASP A 396 9.68 -30.47 -27.25
N THR A 397 10.49 -30.39 -26.19
CA THR A 397 10.74 -29.16 -25.44
C THR A 397 12.06 -28.50 -25.87
N SER A 398 12.49 -28.66 -27.12
CA SER A 398 13.65 -27.97 -27.66
C SER A 398 13.29 -26.56 -28.17
N ASN A 399 14.32 -25.77 -28.52
CA ASN A 399 14.19 -24.46 -29.16
C ASN A 399 13.31 -23.46 -28.38
N GLU A 400 12.15 -23.09 -28.92
CA GLU A 400 11.23 -22.09 -28.34
C GLU A 400 10.53 -22.59 -27.08
N PHE A 401 10.37 -23.91 -26.95
CA PHE A 401 9.75 -24.57 -25.79
C PHE A 401 10.78 -25.07 -24.77
N SER A 402 12.03 -24.61 -24.89
CA SER A 402 13.12 -24.96 -23.98
C SER A 402 12.82 -24.58 -22.54
N ILE A 403 13.53 -25.23 -21.61
CA ILE A 403 13.32 -25.01 -20.18
C ILE A 403 13.47 -23.54 -19.79
N GLU A 404 14.35 -22.81 -20.48
CA GLU A 404 14.74 -21.42 -20.18
C GLU A 404 13.89 -20.37 -20.90
N LYS A 405 13.21 -20.71 -22.01
CA LYS A 405 12.54 -19.72 -22.87
C LYS A 405 11.03 -19.64 -22.70
N ALA A 406 10.37 -20.76 -22.40
CA ALA A 406 8.92 -20.83 -22.33
C ALA A 406 8.40 -20.62 -20.91
N LEU A 407 7.40 -19.74 -20.76
CA LEU A 407 6.62 -19.63 -19.53
C LEU A 407 5.82 -20.93 -19.34
N ARG A 408 5.96 -21.56 -18.17
CA ARG A 408 5.19 -22.75 -17.79
C ARG A 408 4.21 -22.42 -16.67
N ILE A 409 2.96 -22.85 -16.87
CA ILE A 409 1.88 -22.68 -15.89
C ILE A 409 1.65 -24.04 -15.23
N TYR A 410 1.64 -24.06 -13.90
CA TYR A 410 1.46 -25.28 -13.10
C TYR A 410 0.28 -25.11 -12.14
N PRO A 411 -0.40 -26.22 -11.77
CA PRO A 411 -1.50 -26.18 -10.80
C PRO A 411 -1.07 -25.91 -9.36
N THR A 412 0.19 -26.15 -8.97
CA THR A 412 0.66 -25.94 -7.58
C THR A 412 1.94 -25.12 -7.49
N ASN A 413 2.05 -24.31 -6.43
CA ASN A 413 3.25 -23.53 -6.13
C ASN A 413 4.50 -24.40 -5.94
N ASP A 414 4.33 -25.61 -5.41
CA ASP A 414 5.43 -26.56 -5.25
C ASP A 414 5.99 -27.04 -6.60
N GLN A 415 5.11 -27.28 -7.59
CA GLN A 415 5.56 -27.58 -8.96
C GLN A 415 6.23 -26.37 -9.63
N VAL A 416 5.70 -25.16 -9.41
CA VAL A 416 6.35 -23.91 -9.86
C VAL A 416 7.75 -23.77 -9.26
N ALA A 417 7.88 -23.96 -7.94
CA ALA A 417 9.16 -23.87 -7.24
C ALA A 417 10.16 -24.90 -7.77
N ARG A 418 9.75 -26.17 -7.87
CA ARG A 418 10.58 -27.25 -8.44
C ARG A 418 10.99 -26.98 -9.88
N HIS A 419 10.13 -26.36 -10.68
CA HIS A 419 10.47 -25.99 -12.05
C HIS A 419 11.49 -24.84 -12.09
N ASN A 420 11.23 -23.77 -11.33
CA ASN A 420 12.11 -22.60 -11.27
C ASN A 420 13.49 -22.97 -10.72
N GLU A 421 13.56 -23.87 -9.73
CA GLU A 421 14.84 -24.38 -9.21
C GLU A 421 15.64 -25.12 -10.28
N LYS A 422 14.98 -25.97 -11.10
CA LYS A 422 15.64 -26.62 -12.24
C LYS A 422 16.15 -25.64 -13.29
N VAL A 423 15.38 -24.58 -13.56
CA VAL A 423 15.80 -23.50 -14.48
C VAL A 423 17.01 -22.77 -13.91
N LEU A 424 17.01 -22.45 -12.62
CA LEU A 424 18.16 -21.81 -11.96
C LEU A 424 19.42 -22.70 -12.03
N GLN A 425 19.29 -24.00 -11.71
CA GLN A 425 20.38 -24.97 -11.82
C GLN A 425 20.96 -25.03 -13.24
N SER A 426 20.11 -24.98 -14.29
CA SER A 426 20.62 -25.00 -15.67
C SER A 426 21.43 -23.77 -16.03
N PHE A 427 21.18 -22.62 -15.40
CA PHE A 427 22.01 -21.42 -15.54
C PHE A 427 23.32 -21.53 -14.74
N GLU A 428 23.29 -22.13 -13.55
CA GLU A 428 24.50 -22.41 -12.75
C GLU A 428 25.46 -23.36 -13.49
N ASP A 429 24.94 -24.44 -14.07
CA ASP A 429 25.71 -25.41 -14.86
C ASP A 429 26.40 -24.78 -16.08
N LYS A 430 25.82 -23.70 -16.61
CA LYS A 430 26.38 -22.92 -17.73
C LYS A 430 27.40 -21.86 -17.27
N GLY A 431 27.68 -21.76 -15.97
CA GLY A 431 28.59 -20.77 -15.39
C GLY A 431 28.00 -19.36 -15.29
N THR A 432 26.67 -19.22 -15.32
CA THR A 432 26.00 -17.92 -15.17
C THR A 432 26.04 -17.50 -13.70
N VAL A 433 26.45 -16.25 -13.43
CA VAL A 433 26.45 -15.72 -12.06
C VAL A 433 25.02 -15.40 -11.63
N ILE A 434 24.54 -16.06 -10.56
CA ILE A 434 23.21 -15.83 -10.00
C ILE A 434 23.29 -14.84 -8.84
N TYR A 435 22.59 -13.71 -8.97
CA TYR A 435 22.45 -12.73 -7.91
C TYR A 435 21.14 -12.97 -7.16
N THR A 436 21.24 -13.26 -5.87
CA THR A 436 20.06 -13.33 -4.99
C THR A 436 19.85 -11.99 -4.31
N ILE A 437 18.83 -11.26 -4.74
CA ILE A 437 18.39 -10.03 -4.09
C ILE A 437 17.27 -10.41 -3.12
N LYS A 438 17.49 -10.23 -1.82
CA LYS A 438 16.42 -10.37 -0.83
C LYS A 438 15.53 -9.15 -0.94
N ALA A 439 14.35 -9.31 -1.52
CA ALA A 439 13.29 -8.31 -1.41
C ALA A 439 12.92 -8.17 0.08
N GLN A 440 13.18 -7.00 0.65
CA GLN A 440 12.58 -6.62 1.93
C GLN A 440 11.28 -5.89 1.60
N ASP A 441 10.15 -6.57 1.80
CA ASP A 441 8.88 -5.87 1.90
C ASP A 441 8.98 -4.94 3.11
N GLN A 442 9.16 -3.63 2.89
CA GLN A 442 8.96 -2.66 3.94
C GLN A 442 7.46 -2.63 4.26
N LEU A 443 7.03 -3.53 5.14
CA LEU A 443 5.75 -3.43 5.81
C LEU A 443 5.83 -2.24 6.76
N ILE A 444 5.56 -1.06 6.23
CA ILE A 444 5.13 0.08 7.03
C ILE A 444 3.86 -0.41 7.76
N ASP A 445 3.98 -0.64 9.06
CA ASP A 445 2.92 -0.95 10.04
C ASP A 445 2.36 -2.39 10.19
N ALA A 446 3.04 -3.46 9.78
CA ALA A 446 2.63 -4.81 10.22
C ALA A 446 3.40 -5.26 11.47
N LYS A 447 2.93 -4.88 12.66
CA LYS A 447 3.32 -5.61 13.89
C LYS A 447 2.88 -7.07 13.74
N ARG A 448 3.84 -7.98 13.57
CA ARG A 448 3.66 -9.40 13.90
C ARG A 448 3.28 -9.44 15.38
N ASN A 449 2.01 -9.67 15.68
CA ASN A 449 1.61 -10.17 16.99
C ASN A 449 2.17 -11.60 17.11
N LEU A 450 3.45 -11.70 17.46
CA LEU A 450 4.00 -12.90 18.10
C LEU A 450 3.46 -12.88 19.52
N GLY A 451 2.65 -13.89 19.84
CA GLY A 451 1.96 -13.99 21.12
C GLY A 451 2.90 -14.06 22.32
N LYS A 452 2.37 -13.60 23.44
CA LYS A 452 2.36 -14.33 24.69
C LYS A 452 0.91 -14.49 25.12
#